data_AF-A0A3M1VQH1-F1
#
_entry.id   AF-A0A3M1VQH1-F1
#
_cell.length_a   1.000
_cell.length_b   1.000
_cell.length_c   1.000
_cell.angle_alpha   90.00
_cell.angle_beta   90.00
_cell.angle_gamma   90.00
#
_symmetry.space_group_name_H-M   'P 1'
#
loop_
_entity.id
_entity.type
_entity.pdbx_description
1 polymer ?
#
loop_
_entity_poly.entity_id
_entity_poly.type
_entity_poly.pdbx_seq_one_letter_code
_entity_poly.pdbx_strand_id
1 'polypeptide(L)' 'MKNEKIDAQNAPKPMGLYPHARRVGNLLFLSGVGPRVAGSGSEEANIP' A
#
# COMPACT_ATOMS: atom_id res chain seq x y z
N MET A 1 -14.03 15.00 10.16
CA MET A 1 -14.23 13.92 9.15
C MET A 1 -13.35 12.74 9.51
N LYS A 2 -13.85 11.49 9.42
CA LYS A 2 -13.04 10.29 9.72
C LYS A 2 -11.91 10.19 8.69
N ASN A 3 -10.69 10.08 9.19
CA ASN A 3 -9.47 9.83 8.42
C ASN A 3 -8.93 8.47 8.86
N GLU A 4 -9.01 7.49 7.99
CA GLU A 4 -8.67 6.10 8.28
C GLU A 4 -7.49 5.66 7.43
N LYS A 5 -6.45 5.13 8.07
CA LYS A 5 -5.33 4.45 7.41
C LYS A 5 -5.71 2.98 7.23
N ILE A 6 -5.41 2.42 6.07
CA ILE A 6 -5.72 1.04 5.74
C ILE A 6 -4.42 0.32 5.40
N ASP A 7 -4.17 -0.79 6.11
CA ASP A 7 -3.07 -1.70 5.85
C ASP A 7 -3.60 -3.00 5.24
N ALA A 8 -3.44 -3.14 3.92
CA ALA A 8 -3.84 -4.32 3.17
C ALA A 8 -2.83 -5.48 3.37
N GLN A 9 -3.31 -6.58 3.96
CA GLN A 9 -2.49 -7.78 4.20
C GLN A 9 -2.06 -8.48 2.91
N ASN A 10 -2.83 -8.32 1.84
CA ASN A 10 -2.56 -8.91 0.52
C ASN A 10 -1.80 -7.96 -0.43
N ALA A 11 -1.34 -6.81 0.07
CA ALA A 11 -0.51 -5.89 -0.71
C ALA A 11 0.98 -6.14 -0.43
N PRO A 12 1.87 -5.78 -1.36
CA PRO A 12 3.30 -5.72 -1.09
C PRO A 12 3.58 -4.78 0.08
N LYS A 13 4.57 -5.09 0.91
CA LYS A 13 4.90 -4.27 2.08
C LYS A 13 5.14 -2.79 1.68
N PRO A 14 4.71 -1.82 2.49
CA PRO A 14 4.99 -0.41 2.26
C PRO A 14 6.50 -0.13 2.28
N MET A 15 7.00 0.61 1.29
CA MET A 15 8.40 1.05 1.20
C MET A 15 8.58 2.45 1.82
N GLY A 16 7.97 2.68 2.97
CA GLY A 16 7.99 3.97 3.67
C GLY A 16 6.76 4.20 4.53
N LEU A 17 6.59 5.44 5.01
CA LEU A 17 5.52 5.84 5.94
C LEU A 17 4.16 6.08 5.27
N TYR A 18 3.94 5.46 4.10
CA TYR A 18 2.70 5.60 3.34
C TYR A 18 1.84 4.36 3.55
N PRO A 19 0.64 4.47 4.16
CA PRO A 19 -0.28 3.35 4.28
C PRO A 19 -0.73 2.90 2.89
N HIS A 20 -1.24 1.68 2.75
CA HIS A 20 -1.71 1.18 1.46
C HIS A 20 -2.86 2.00 0.89
N ALA A 21 -3.76 2.44 1.76
CA ALA A 21 -4.82 3.37 1.38
C ALA A 21 -5.18 4.32 2.53
N ARG A 22 -5.84 5.42 2.17
CA ARG A 22 -6.44 6.35 3.11
C ARG A 22 -7.88 6.63 2.70
N ARG A 23 -8.81 6.51 3.65
CA ARG A 23 -10.22 6.88 3.45
C ARG A 23 -10.51 8.22 4.11
N VAL A 24 -11.12 9.13 3.36
CA VAL A 24 -11.59 10.44 3.86
C VAL A 24 -13.04 10.61 3.42
N GLY A 25 -13.97 10.49 4.37
CA GLY A 25 -15.40 10.47 4.05
C GLY A 25 -15.77 9.30 3.12
N ASN A 26 -16.24 9.62 1.92
CA ASN A 26 -16.62 8.66 0.88
C ASN A 26 -15.52 8.40 -0.16
N LEU A 27 -14.38 9.08 -0.09
CA LEU A 27 -13.27 8.91 -1.03
C LEU A 27 -12.22 7.96 -0.46
N LEU A 28 -11.68 7.10 -1.33
CA LEU A 28 -10.58 6.18 -1.04
C LEU A 28 -9.38 6.54 -1.91
N PHE A 29 -8.28 6.93 -1.27
CA PHE A 29 -7.02 7.23 -1.91
C PHE A 29 -6.11 6.01 -1.80
N LEU A 30 -5.61 5.53 -2.93
CA LEU A 30 -4.71 4.37 -3.02
C LEU A 30 -3.27 4.85 -3.21
N SER A 31 -2.34 4.26 -2.47
CA SER A 31 -0.91 4.47 -2.70
C SER A 31 -0.47 3.73 -3.97
N GLY A 32 0.59 4.23 -4.61
CA GLY A 32 1.19 3.55 -5.77
C GLY A 32 1.78 2.19 -5.36
N VAL A 33 1.34 1.12 -6.02
CA VAL A 33 1.85 -0.25 -5.79
C VAL A 33 2.58 -0.70 -7.06
N GLY A 34 3.90 -0.86 -6.98
CA GLY A 34 4.72 -1.43 -8.06
C GLY A 34 4.48 -2.94 -8.21
N PRO A 35 5.06 -3.60 -9.23
CA PRO A 35 4.76 -4.99 -9.59
C PRO A 35 5.18 -6.05 -8.56
N ARG A 36 5.54 -5.67 -7.33
CA ARG A 36 6.06 -6.55 -6.27
C ARG A 36 5.03 -7.60 -5.85
N VAL A 37 5.51 -8.73 -5.34
CA VAL A 37 4.65 -9.81 -4.83
C VAL A 37 4.07 -9.41 -3.46
N ALA A 38 2.83 -9.80 -3.16
CA ALA A 38 2.25 -9.62 -1.84
C ALA A 38 3.13 -10.30 -0.77
N GLY A 39 3.43 -9.57 0.32
CA GLY A 39 4.33 -10.07 1.37
C GLY A 39 5.83 -10.02 1.04
N SER A 40 6.25 -9.72 -0.19
CA SER A 40 7.67 -9.49 -0.50
C SER A 40 8.13 -8.17 0.11
N GLY A 41 9.17 -8.23 0.94
CA GLY A 41 9.73 -7.07 1.62
C GLY A 41 10.93 -6.44 0.92
N SER A 42 11.33 -6.96 -0.24
CA SER A 42 12.50 -6.49 -0.97
C SER A 42 12.12 -5.78 -2.26
N GLU A 43 12.88 -4.72 -2.58
CA GLU A 43 12.76 -3.98 -3.84
C GLU A 43 13.10 -4.85 -5.06
N GLU A 44 13.88 -5.92 -4.84
CA GLU A 44 14.33 -6.85 -5.87
C GLU A 44 13.25 -7.83 -6.37
N ALA A 45 12.09 -7.90 -5.70
CA ALA A 45 11.13 -8.99 -5.91
C ALA A 45 10.50 -9.05 -7.32
N ASN A 46 10.70 -8.03 -8.18
CA ASN A 46 10.24 -8.04 -9.58
C ASN A 46 11.02 -7.08 -10.50
N ILE A 47 12.33 -6.97 -10.33
CA ILE A 47 13.20 -6.40 -11.39
C ILE A 47 13.46 -7.54 -12.39
N PRO A 48 12.99 -7.45 -13.66
CA PRO A 48 13.31 -8.46 -14.66
C PRO A 48 14.81 -8.56 -14.94
#